data_AF-A0A365XTU6-F1
#
_entry.id   AF-A0A365XTU6-F1
#
_cell.length_a   1.000
_cell.length_b   1.000
_cell.length_c   1.000
_cell.angle_alpha   90.00
_cell.angle_beta   90.00
_cell.angle_gamma   90.00
#
_symmetry.space_group_name_H-M   'P 1'
#
loop_
_entity.id
_entity.type
_entity.pdbx_description
1 polymer ?
#
loop_
_entity_poly.entity_id
_entity_poly.type
_entity_poly.pdbx_seq_one_letter_code
_entity_poly.pdbx_strand_id
1 'polypeptide(L)'
;MRSFLFIWFLFFTNLIIVSTACNKSTSMAFQETRQPVLLGEYTPYLVTKNGDVVTAGFVQSARLYKLNLRMTNARQYLRQLSLALKKDMPVKVMVYKDSDDIASVTVASEAAKQRYIDAKKKP
;
A
#
# COMPACT_ATOMS: atom_id res chain seq x y z
N MET A 1 -42.86 7.25 52.93
CA MET A 1 -41.69 6.48 52.42
C MET A 1 -41.65 6.52 50.90
N ARG A 2 -41.23 7.63 50.28
CA ARG A 2 -41.12 7.75 48.80
C ARG A 2 -39.99 8.67 48.32
N SER A 3 -39.10 9.10 49.22
CA SER A 3 -38.06 10.10 48.90
C SER A 3 -36.63 9.56 48.87
N PHE A 4 -36.42 8.26 49.07
CA PHE A 4 -35.07 7.67 49.13
C PHE A 4 -34.58 7.03 47.83
N LEU A 5 -35.40 6.96 46.79
CA LEU A 5 -35.04 6.24 45.55
C LEU A 5 -34.41 7.12 44.45
N PHE A 6 -34.46 8.44 44.58
CA PHE A 6 -33.97 9.36 43.52
C PHE A 6 -32.50 9.78 43.68
N ILE A 7 -31.94 9.71 44.88
CA ILE A 7 -30.58 10.24 45.16
C ILE A 7 -29.49 9.27 44.68
N TRP A 8 -29.79 7.97 44.57
CA TRP A 8 -28.82 6.98 44.11
C TRP A 8 -28.58 6.99 42.59
N PHE A 9 -29.52 7.56 41.82
CA PHE A 9 -29.40 7.60 40.36
C PHE A 9 -28.51 8.75 39.85
N LEU A 10 -28.30 9.80 40.66
CA LEU A 10 -27.48 10.96 40.28
C LEU A 10 -25.97 10.77 40.48
N PHE A 11 -25.54 9.75 41.22
CA PHE A 11 -24.11 9.46 41.43
C PHE A 11 -23.49 8.55 40.34
N PHE A 12 -24.30 7.79 39.59
CA PHE A 12 -23.78 6.90 38.55
C PHE A 12 -23.58 7.56 37.17
N THR A 13 -24.07 8.79 36.97
CA THR A 13 -24.04 9.47 35.66
C THR A 13 -22.80 10.33 35.40
N ASN A 14 -21.89 10.49 36.37
CA ASN A 14 -20.76 11.43 36.23
C ASN A 14 -19.36 10.78 36.01
N LEU A 15 -19.26 9.47 35.77
CA LEU A 15 -17.95 8.79 35.74
C LEU A 15 -17.63 8.01 34.46
N ILE A 16 -18.14 8.41 33.28
CA ILE A 16 -17.74 7.77 32.01
C ILE A 16 -17.60 8.82 30.90
N ILE A 17 -16.79 9.85 31.11
CA ILE A 17 -16.22 10.64 30.00
C ILE A 17 -14.72 10.83 30.25
N VAL A 18 -14.01 9.74 30.52
CA VAL A 18 -12.56 9.73 30.29
C VAL A 18 -12.37 9.66 28.79
N SER A 19 -12.37 10.85 28.21
CA SER A 19 -12.06 11.13 26.82
C SER A 19 -10.76 10.41 26.48
N THR A 20 -10.86 9.29 25.76
CA THR A 20 -9.74 8.76 25.00
C THR A 20 -9.46 9.76 23.89
N ALA A 21 -8.78 10.86 24.24
CA ALA A 21 -8.06 11.72 23.32
C ALA A 21 -6.88 10.89 22.81
N CYS A 22 -7.20 9.97 21.89
CA CYS A 22 -6.23 9.34 21.04
C CYS A 22 -5.65 10.48 20.22
N ASN A 23 -4.54 11.06 20.70
CA ASN A 23 -3.68 11.93 19.93
C ASN A 23 -3.11 11.08 18.80
N LYS A 24 -3.94 10.87 17.77
CA LYS A 24 -3.54 10.36 16.48
C LYS A 24 -2.67 11.47 15.93
N SER A 25 -1.37 11.37 16.21
CA SER A 25 -0.34 12.12 15.54
C SER A 25 -0.58 11.90 14.06
N THR A 26 -1.24 12.86 13.44
CA THR A 26 -1.42 12.92 12.00
C THR A 26 -0.03 13.15 11.44
N SER A 27 0.73 12.07 11.27
CA SER A 27 1.86 12.08 10.34
C SER A 27 1.26 12.55 9.04
N MET A 28 1.53 13.79 8.64
CA MET A 28 1.10 14.32 7.36
C MET A 28 1.55 13.30 6.32
N ALA A 29 0.57 12.55 5.79
CA ALA A 29 0.85 11.55 4.79
C ALA A 29 1.47 12.30 3.61
N PHE A 30 2.66 11.89 3.20
CA PHE A 30 3.33 12.50 2.07
C PHE A 30 2.41 12.37 0.84
N GLN A 31 1.82 13.49 0.43
CA GLN A 31 0.90 13.57 -0.68
C GLN A 31 1.69 13.97 -1.92
N GLU A 32 2.00 13.00 -2.75
CA GLU A 32 2.75 13.22 -3.98
C GLU A 32 1.86 13.95 -5.00
N THR A 33 2.31 15.11 -5.49
CA THR A 33 1.56 15.97 -6.41
C THR A 33 1.80 15.61 -7.88
N ARG A 34 2.81 14.77 -8.16
CA ARG A 34 3.14 14.31 -9.50
C ARG A 34 2.04 13.43 -10.07
N GLN A 35 1.81 13.53 -11.38
CA GLN A 35 0.80 12.73 -12.08
C GLN A 35 1.29 11.28 -12.24
N PRO A 36 0.50 10.27 -11.83
CA PRO A 36 0.83 8.87 -12.08
C PRO A 36 0.55 8.50 -13.54
N VAL A 37 1.48 7.79 -14.16
CA VAL A 37 1.44 7.29 -15.54
C VAL A 37 1.55 5.78 -15.51
N LEU A 38 0.78 5.11 -16.38
CA LEU A 38 0.89 3.66 -16.53
C LEU A 38 2.25 3.31 -17.15
N LEU A 39 3.05 2.56 -16.42
CA LEU A 39 4.28 2.00 -16.95
C LEU A 39 3.98 0.74 -17.79
N GLY A 40 3.13 -0.14 -17.25
CA GLY A 40 2.72 -1.37 -17.91
C GLY A 40 2.33 -2.47 -16.94
N GLU A 41 2.16 -3.68 -17.47
CA GLU A 41 1.94 -4.90 -16.68
C GLU A 41 3.17 -5.78 -16.78
N TYR A 42 3.99 -5.78 -15.72
CA TYR A 42 5.35 -6.28 -15.74
C TYR A 42 5.60 -7.34 -14.66
N THR A 43 6.54 -8.24 -14.94
CA THR A 43 6.94 -9.30 -14.03
C THR A 43 8.16 -8.84 -13.24
N PRO A 44 8.08 -8.73 -11.89
CA PRO A 44 9.24 -8.34 -11.09
C PRO A 44 10.25 -9.49 -11.01
N TYR A 45 11.53 -9.19 -11.21
CA TYR A 45 12.64 -10.14 -10.96
C TYR A 45 13.48 -9.75 -9.73
N LEU A 46 13.31 -8.53 -9.23
CA LEU A 46 14.05 -8.00 -8.08
C LEU A 46 13.12 -7.15 -7.21
N VAL A 47 13.15 -7.38 -5.90
CA VAL A 47 12.51 -6.52 -4.89
C VAL A 47 13.43 -6.48 -3.67
N THR A 48 14.13 -5.36 -3.46
CA THR A 48 15.09 -5.20 -2.36
C THR A 48 14.77 -3.96 -1.55
N LYS A 49 14.74 -4.09 -0.22
CA LYS A 49 14.49 -2.97 0.70
C LYS A 49 15.81 -2.41 1.21
N ASN A 50 15.98 -1.10 1.13
CA ASN A 50 17.06 -0.34 1.74
C ASN A 50 16.48 0.86 2.52
N GLY A 51 16.43 0.75 3.85
CA GLY A 51 15.78 1.75 4.71
C GLY A 51 14.30 1.93 4.37
N ASP A 52 13.92 3.17 4.06
CA ASP A 52 12.56 3.56 3.68
C ASP A 52 12.28 3.45 2.17
N VAL A 53 13.21 2.92 1.39
CA VAL A 53 13.06 2.77 -0.07
C VAL A 53 13.10 1.29 -0.44
N VAL A 54 12.19 0.88 -1.31
CA VAL A 54 12.22 -0.43 -1.95
C VAL A 54 12.56 -0.25 -3.42
N THR A 55 13.59 -0.94 -3.89
CA THR A 55 13.97 -0.99 -5.29
C THR A 55 13.35 -2.21 -5.94
N ALA A 56 12.66 -2.00 -7.07
CA ALA A 56 12.04 -3.05 -7.87
C ALA A 56 12.60 -3.06 -9.30
N GLY A 57 12.99 -4.24 -9.77
CA GLY A 57 13.38 -4.49 -11.17
C GLY A 57 12.36 -5.38 -11.86
N PHE A 58 12.12 -5.12 -13.15
CA PHE A 58 11.11 -5.82 -13.95
C PHE A 58 11.71 -6.43 -15.22
N VAL A 59 11.27 -7.63 -15.61
CA VAL A 59 11.84 -8.37 -16.75
C VAL A 59 11.74 -7.56 -18.05
N GLN A 60 10.65 -6.82 -18.21
CA GLN A 60 10.35 -6.03 -19.41
C GLN A 60 11.01 -4.63 -19.40
N SER A 61 11.80 -4.28 -18.38
CA SER A 61 12.41 -2.96 -18.24
C SER A 61 13.85 -3.04 -17.71
N ALA A 62 14.78 -2.39 -18.41
CA ALA A 62 16.16 -2.24 -17.92
C ALA A 62 16.30 -1.28 -16.73
N ARG A 63 15.29 -0.44 -16.47
CA ARG A 63 15.28 0.53 -15.35
C ARG A 63 14.88 -0.12 -14.03
N LEU A 64 15.45 0.41 -12.94
CA LEU A 64 15.06 0.11 -11.58
C LEU A 64 14.13 1.20 -11.04
N TYR A 65 13.04 0.79 -10.41
CA TYR A 65 12.03 1.69 -9.86
C TYR A 65 12.07 1.71 -8.34
N LYS A 66 11.62 2.81 -7.74
CA LYS A 66 11.70 3.06 -6.30
C LYS A 66 10.31 3.19 -5.70
N LEU A 67 10.02 2.44 -4.65
CA LEU A 67 8.82 2.60 -3.83
C LEU A 67 9.22 3.21 -2.49
N ASN A 68 8.70 4.41 -2.21
CA ASN A 68 8.90 5.08 -0.93
C ASN A 68 7.94 4.50 0.12
N LEU A 69 8.47 3.91 1.19
CA LEU A 69 7.71 3.27 2.26
C LEU A 69 6.96 4.25 3.17
N ARG A 70 7.22 5.56 3.04
CA ARG A 70 6.49 6.62 3.76
C ARG A 70 5.15 6.97 3.12
N MET A 71 4.85 6.45 1.93
CA MET A 71 3.55 6.67 1.27
C MET A 71 2.45 5.84 1.95
N THR A 72 1.23 6.36 1.97
CA THR A 72 0.05 5.77 2.66
C THR A 72 -0.15 4.28 2.33
N ASN A 73 0.00 3.90 1.06
CA ASN A 73 -0.28 2.55 0.57
C ASN A 73 0.98 1.71 0.32
N ALA A 74 2.17 2.19 0.72
CA ALA A 74 3.43 1.56 0.34
C ALA A 74 3.57 0.12 0.85
N ARG A 75 3.06 -0.19 2.04
CA ARG A 75 3.09 -1.57 2.59
C ARG A 75 2.28 -2.53 1.73
N GLN A 76 1.13 -2.09 1.21
CA GLN A 76 0.32 -2.90 0.31
C GLN A 76 1.03 -3.13 -1.03
N TYR A 77 1.63 -2.08 -1.60
CA TYR A 77 2.39 -2.19 -2.85
C TYR A 77 3.60 -3.11 -2.71
N LEU A 78 4.36 -2.99 -1.60
CA LEU A 78 5.47 -3.89 -1.28
C LEU A 78 4.99 -5.34 -1.19
N ARG A 79 3.87 -5.60 -0.50
CA ARG A 79 3.30 -6.96 -0.39
C ARG A 79 2.96 -7.53 -1.77
N GLN A 80 2.38 -6.74 -2.66
CA GLN A 80 2.04 -7.18 -4.02
C GLN A 80 3.29 -7.46 -4.85
N LEU A 81 4.29 -6.57 -4.84
CA LEU A 81 5.57 -6.80 -5.50
C LEU A 81 6.26 -8.06 -5.01
N SER A 82 6.29 -8.26 -3.69
CA SER A 82 6.92 -9.43 -3.07
C SER A 82 6.18 -10.72 -3.40
N LEU A 83 4.84 -10.68 -3.42
CA LEU A 83 4.03 -11.84 -3.79
C LEU A 83 4.19 -12.19 -5.27
N ALA A 84 4.21 -11.18 -6.13
CA ALA A 84 4.39 -11.33 -7.57
C ALA A 84 5.79 -11.88 -7.89
N LEU A 85 6.83 -11.42 -7.20
CA LEU A 85 8.18 -11.97 -7.32
C LEU A 85 8.22 -13.46 -6.92
N LYS A 86 7.62 -13.80 -5.77
CA LYS A 86 7.59 -15.19 -5.28
C LYS A 86 6.80 -16.14 -6.18
N LYS A 87 5.71 -15.65 -6.77
CA LYS A 87 4.85 -16.43 -7.66
C LYS A 87 5.23 -16.35 -9.12
N ASP A 88 6.25 -15.54 -9.43
CA ASP A 88 6.66 -15.21 -10.78
C ASP A 88 5.46 -14.82 -11.67
N MET A 89 4.74 -13.78 -11.23
CA MET A 89 3.51 -13.29 -11.87
C MET A 89 3.62 -11.80 -12.22
N PRO A 90 2.94 -11.35 -13.30
CA PRO A 90 2.92 -9.93 -13.63
C PRO A 90 2.07 -9.10 -12.65
N VAL A 91 2.45 -7.84 -12.50
CA VAL A 91 1.72 -6.79 -11.77
C VAL A 91 1.56 -5.57 -12.64
N LYS A 92 0.46 -4.84 -12.45
CA LYS A 92 0.26 -3.54 -13.09
C LYS A 92 0.99 -2.48 -12.26
N VAL A 93 1.86 -1.73 -12.90
CA VAL A 93 2.73 -0.73 -12.26
C VAL A 93 2.41 0.65 -12.83
N MET A 94 2.19 1.60 -11.93
CA MET A 94 2.12 3.02 -12.26
C MET A 94 3.30 3.74 -11.62
N VAL A 95 3.91 4.66 -12.36
CA VAL A 95 5.05 5.48 -11.91
C VAL A 95 4.68 6.95 -11.99
N TYR A 96 5.32 7.80 -11.21
CA TYR A 96 5.15 9.24 -11.38
C TYR A 96 5.81 9.70 -12.68
N LYS A 97 5.15 10.64 -13.37
CA LYS A 97 5.68 11.22 -14.61
C LYS A 97 7.10 11.75 -14.38
N ASP A 98 7.98 11.45 -15.34
CA ASP A 98 9.39 11.87 -15.34
C ASP A 98 10.19 11.39 -14.11
N SER A 99 9.78 10.26 -13.51
CA SER A 99 10.41 9.68 -12.32
C SER A 99 10.53 8.15 -12.40
N ASP A 100 11.44 7.59 -11.60
CA ASP A 100 11.52 6.16 -11.31
C ASP A 100 10.67 5.76 -10.09
N ASP A 101 9.95 6.70 -9.49
CA ASP A 101 9.14 6.47 -8.30
C ASP A 101 7.83 5.77 -8.65
N ILE A 102 7.57 4.63 -8.00
CA ILE A 102 6.35 3.86 -8.10
C ILE A 102 5.23 4.61 -7.39
N ALA A 103 4.20 4.97 -8.15
CA ALA A 103 2.99 5.59 -7.64
C ALA A 103 2.02 4.55 -7.09
N SER A 104 1.83 3.44 -7.81
CA SER A 104 0.98 2.35 -7.36
C SER A 104 1.36 1.02 -8.00
N VAL A 105 1.01 -0.05 -7.29
CA VAL A 105 1.08 -1.42 -7.78
C VAL A 105 -0.30 -2.04 -7.57
N THR A 106 -0.78 -2.74 -8.58
CA THR A 106 -1.99 -3.57 -8.49
C THR A 106 -1.76 -4.93 -9.16
N VAL A 107 -2.69 -5.86 -8.94
CA VAL A 107 -2.71 -7.12 -9.68
C VAL A 107 -2.83 -6.83 -11.17
N ALA A 108 -2.06 -7.55 -12.01
CA ALA A 108 -2.17 -7.44 -13.45
C ALA A 108 -3.52 -7.98 -13.96
N SER A 109 -3.93 -7.54 -15.15
CA SER A 109 -5.08 -8.06 -15.86
C SER A 109 -4.97 -9.58 -16.11
N GLU A 110 -6.10 -10.26 -16.23
CA GLU A 110 -6.13 -11.68 -16.60
C GLU A 110 -5.48 -11.91 -17.98
N ALA A 111 -5.64 -10.96 -18.90
CA ALA A 111 -5.01 -11.01 -20.21
C ALA A 111 -3.48 -11.01 -20.13
N ALA A 112 -2.87 -10.17 -19.29
CA ALA A 112 -1.41 -10.19 -19.11
C ALA A 112 -0.92 -11.44 -18.38
N LYS A 113 -1.67 -11.94 -17.40
CA LYS A 113 -1.34 -13.22 -16.75
C LYS A 113 -1.32 -14.35 -17.78
N GLN A 114 -2.33 -14.43 -18.64
CA GLN A 114 -2.39 -15.45 -19.68
C GLN A 114 -1.23 -15.32 -20.68
N ARG A 115 -0.96 -14.11 -21.17
CA ARG A 115 0.17 -13.85 -22.07
C ARG A 115 1.51 -14.26 -21.46
N TYR A 116 1.70 -13.99 -20.16
CA TYR A 116 2.91 -14.39 -19.45
C TYR A 116 3.05 -15.92 -19.37
N ILE A 117 1.95 -16.62 -19.06
CA ILE A 117 1.92 -18.09 -19.04
C ILE A 117 2.22 -18.65 -20.43
N ASP A 118 1.63 -18.09 -21.48
CA ASP A 118 1.81 -18.55 -22.85
C ASP A 118 3.24 -18.30 -23.35
N ALA A 119 3.83 -17.15 -23.00
CA ALA A 119 5.22 -16.83 -23.30
C ALA A 119 6.19 -17.82 -22.64
N LYS A 120 5.92 -18.23 -21.40
CA LYS A 120 6.74 -19.24 -20.70
C LYS A 120 6.68 -20.64 -21.29
N LYS A 121 5.60 -20.98 -22.00
CA LYS A 121 5.44 -22.30 -22.65
C LYS A 121 6.17 -22.39 -23.98
N LYS A 122 6.56 -21.27 -24.58
CA LYS A 122 7.30 -21.22 -25.85
C LYS A 122 8.78 -20.99 -25.54
N PRO A 123 9.61 -22.06 -25.50
CA PRO A 123 11.06 -21.91 -25.32
C PRO A 123 11.71 -21.19 -26.49
#